data_AF-A0AAV3I244-F1
#
_entry.id   AF-A0AAV3I244-F1
#
_cell.length_a   1.000
_cell.length_b   1.000
_cell.length_c   1.000
_cell.angle_alpha   90.00
_cell.angle_beta   90.00
_cell.angle_gamma   90.00
#
_symmetry.space_group_name_H-M   'P 1'
#
loop_
_entity.id
_entity.type
_entity.pdbx_description
1 polymer ?
#
loop_
_entity_poly.entity_id
_entity_poly.type
_entity_poly.pdbx_seq_one_letter_code
_entity_poly.pdbx_strand_id
1 'polypeptide(L)' 'MTVRLYHDAMVAEVCSSQQIFRFKARYDYPNKKLHQRDEKHQINQFLADWLRYCLAHGAMAIPVY' A
#
# COMPACT_ATOMS: atom_id res chain seq x y z
N MET A 1 5.73 2.27 7.59
CA MET A 1 5.02 2.23 6.29
C MET A 1 4.81 3.66 5.85
N THR A 2 5.23 4.02 4.64
CA THR A 2 5.04 5.39 4.11
C THR A 2 4.07 5.33 2.94
N VAL A 3 3.02 6.15 2.98
CA VAL A 3 1.99 6.26 1.94
C VAL A 3 2.08 7.65 1.32
N ARG A 4 1.99 7.72 0.00
CA ARG A 4 1.86 8.97 -0.75
C ARG A 4 0.43 9.09 -1.27
N LEU A 5 -0.16 10.27 -1.08
CA LEU A 5 -1.47 10.61 -1.61
C LEU A 5 -1.28 11.46 -2.87
N TYR A 6 -1.93 11.05 -3.95
CA TYR A 6 -2.03 11.79 -5.20
C TYR A 6 -3.41 12.42 -5.22
N HIS A 7 -3.46 13.74 -5.09
CA HIS A 7 -4.72 14.48 -5.05
C HIS A 7 -5.36 14.57 -6.44
N ASP A 8 -4.54 14.79 -7.45
CA ASP A 8 -4.88 14.86 -8.87
C ASP A 8 -5.52 13.57 -9.39
N ALA A 9 -4.98 12.42 -9.01
CA ALA A 9 -5.49 11.10 -9.41
C ALA A 9 -6.46 10.50 -8.38
N MET A 10 -6.68 11.16 -7.23
CA MET A 10 -7.45 10.65 -6.09
C MET A 10 -7.03 9.23 -5.64
N VAL A 11 -5.72 8.95 -5.62
CA VAL A 11 -5.18 7.62 -5.28
C VAL A 11 -4.19 7.70 -4.13
N ALA A 12 -4.07 6.62 -3.38
CA ALA A 12 -3.02 6.40 -2.40
C ALA A 12 -2.07 5.30 -2.87
N GLU A 13 -0.77 5.49 -2.67
CA GLU A 13 0.26 4.53 -3.04
C GLU A 13 1.18 4.25 -1.86
N VAL A 14 1.47 2.96 -1.60
CA VAL A 14 2.48 2.58 -0.61
C VAL A 14 3.87 2.73 -1.22
N CYS A 15 4.66 3.67 -0.68
CA CYS A 15 6.02 3.95 -1.14
C CYS A 15 7.07 3.06 -0.45
N SER A 16 6.82 2.66 0.80
CA SER A 16 7.72 1.81 1.58
C SER A 16 6.97 0.97 2.62
N SER A 17 7.43 -0.28 2.79
CA SER A 17 6.94 -1.21 3.82
C SER A 17 8.04 -2.20 4.19
N GLN A 18 8.14 -2.57 5.47
CA GLN A 18 9.07 -3.61 5.98
C GLN A 18 10.52 -3.48 5.46
N GLN A 19 11.10 -2.28 5.52
CA GLN A 19 12.45 -1.95 5.04
C GLN A 19 12.66 -2.10 3.52
N ILE A 20 11.61 -2.40 2.75
CA ILE A 20 11.63 -2.40 1.29
C ILE A 20 11.14 -1.04 0.79
N PHE A 21 11.92 -0.47 -0.12
CA PHE A 21 11.67 0.82 -0.76
C PHE A 21 11.68 0.64 -2.29
N ARG A 22 10.96 1.51 -3.01
CA ARG A 22 10.94 1.54 -4.49
C ARG A 22 10.44 0.24 -5.14
N PHE A 23 9.26 -0.22 -4.72
CA PHE A 23 8.54 -1.28 -5.40
C PHE A 23 8.37 -0.95 -6.89
N LYS A 24 8.85 -1.83 -7.78
CA LYS A 24 8.61 -1.70 -9.22
C LYS A 24 7.16 -2.04 -9.54
N ALA A 25 6.56 -1.34 -10.51
CA ALA A 25 5.20 -1.63 -10.98
C ALA A 25 5.07 -3.07 -11.51
N ARG A 26 6.14 -3.60 -12.11
CA ARG A 26 6.26 -5.00 -12.53
C ARG A 26 7.71 -5.43 -12.45
N TYR A 27 7.95 -6.65 -11.98
CA TYR A 27 9.26 -7.29 -12.07
C TYR A 27 9.28 -8.30 -13.22
N ASP A 28 10.37 -8.30 -13.99
CA ASP A 28 10.66 -9.37 -14.94
C ASP A 28 10.88 -10.68 -14.17
N TYR A 29 10.53 -11.80 -14.79
CA TYR A 29 10.64 -13.11 -14.16
C TYR A 29 11.40 -14.08 -15.06
N PRO A 30 12.37 -14.84 -14.53
CA PRO A 30 12.79 -14.89 -13.12
C PRO A 30 13.65 -13.69 -12.73
N ASN A 31 13.37 -13.06 -11.58
CA ASN A 31 14.27 -12.06 -11.00
C ASN A 31 15.14 -12.69 -9.91
N LYS A 32 16.39 -12.23 -9.80
CA LYS A 32 17.41 -12.75 -8.86
C LYS A 32 16.99 -12.69 -7.38
N LYS A 33 16.00 -11.86 -7.05
CA LYS A 33 15.50 -11.65 -5.69
C LYS A 33 14.15 -12.36 -5.43
N LEU A 34 13.66 -13.13 -6.41
CA LEU A 34 12.38 -13.84 -6.39
C LEU A 34 11.16 -12.98 -5.98
N HIS A 35 11.18 -11.67 -6.30
CA HIS A 35 10.03 -10.79 -6.11
C HIS A 35 8.85 -11.26 -6.94
N GLN A 36 7.65 -11.15 -6.37
CA GLN A 36 6.40 -11.40 -7.08
C GLN A 36 6.23 -10.38 -8.22
N ARG A 37 5.65 -10.83 -9.34
CA ARG A 37 5.55 -10.01 -10.56
C ARG A 37 4.71 -8.75 -10.36
N ASP A 38 3.76 -8.82 -9.44
CA ASP A 38 2.70 -7.87 -9.13
C ASP A 38 2.76 -7.38 -7.66
N GLU A 39 3.92 -7.51 -7.00
CA GLU A 39 4.14 -7.13 -5.59
C GLU A 39 3.63 -5.71 -5.27
N LYS A 40 3.83 -4.76 -6.18
CA LYS A 40 3.31 -3.39 -6.02
C LYS A 40 1.80 -3.33 -5.93
N HIS A 41 1.11 -4.10 -6.76
CA HIS A 41 -0.35 -4.16 -6.79
C HIS A 41 -0.87 -4.81 -5.51
N GLN A 42 -0.28 -5.93 -5.10
CA GLN A 42 -0.67 -6.63 -3.87
C GLN A 42 -0.56 -5.74 -2.62
N ILE A 43 0.51 -4.94 -2.51
CA ILE A 43 0.70 -4.04 -1.36
C ILE A 43 -0.33 -2.90 -1.36
N ASN A 44 -0.63 -2.31 -2.53
CA ASN A 44 -1.66 -1.28 -2.63
C ASN A 44 -3.05 -1.86 -2.33
N GLN A 45 -3.34 -3.09 -2.79
CA GLN A 45 -4.57 -3.80 -2.50
C GLN A 45 -4.71 -4.08 -1.00
N PHE A 46 -3.65 -4.56 -0.36
CA PHE A 46 -3.62 -4.78 1.09
C PHE A 46 -3.94 -3.51 1.88
N LEU A 47 -3.36 -2.35 1.51
CA LEU A 47 -3.71 -1.08 2.15
C LEU A 47 -5.20 -0.75 1.97
N ALA A 48 -5.75 -0.96 0.78
CA ALA A 48 -7.17 -0.71 0.53
C ALA A 48 -8.07 -1.58 1.40
N ASP A 49 -7.78 -2.88 1.49
CA ASP A 49 -8.55 -3.82 2.31
C ASP A 49 -8.42 -3.51 3.80
N TRP A 50 -7.22 -3.14 4.25
CA TRP A 50 -6.99 -2.73 5.64
C TRP A 50 -7.77 -1.45 5.99
N LEU A 51 -7.77 -0.44 5.11
CA LEU A 51 -8.57 0.77 5.32
C LEU A 51 -10.07 0.47 5.31
N ARG A 52 -10.56 -0.40 4.42
CA ARG A 52 -11.96 -0.85 4.41
C ARG A 52 -12.34 -1.53 5.72
N TYR A 53 -11.47 -2.40 6.22
CA TYR A 53 -11.66 -3.04 7.52
C TYR A 53 -11.70 -2.02 8.66
N CYS A 54 -10.76 -1.06 8.68
CA CYS A 54 -10.76 0.03 9.64
C CYS A 54 -12.01 0.93 9.54
N LEU A 55 -12.57 1.15 8.36
CA LEU A 55 -13.82 1.90 8.21
C LEU A 55 -15.04 1.10 8.67
N ALA A 56 -15.07 -0.21 8.41
CA ALA A 56 -16.20 -1.06 8.76
C ALA A 56 -16.23 -1.44 10.26
N HIS A 57 -15.07 -1.60 10.88
CA HIS A 57 -14.92 -2.10 12.26
C HIS A 57 -14.19 -1.13 13.19
N GLY A 58 -13.66 -0.02 12.67
CA GLY A 58 -12.99 0.98 13.50
C GLY A 58 -14.00 1.80 14.28
N ALA A 59 -13.99 1.62 15.60
CA ALA A 59 -14.56 2.59 16.51
C ALA A 59 -13.50 3.66 16.80
N MET A 60 -13.62 4.86 16.22
CA MET A 60 -12.83 6.01 16.67
C MET A 60 -13.62 6.81 17.70
N ALA A 61 -13.38 6.52 18.98
CA ALA A 61 -13.71 7.39 20.10
C ALA A 61 -12.50 8.30 20.40
N ILE A 62 -12.20 9.24 19.50
CA ILE A 62 -11.24 10.31 19.81
C ILE A 62 -11.78 11.60 19.18
N PRO A 63 -12.34 12.54 19.97
CA PRO A 63 -12.70 13.85 19.47
C PRO A 63 -11.42 14.58 19.06
N VAL A 64 -11.40 15.06 17.83
CA VAL A 64 -10.32 15.92 17.33
C VAL A 64 -10.56 17.30 17.95
N TYR A 65 -9.74 17.70 18.91
CA TYR A 65 -9.66 19.08 19.45
C TYR A 65 -8.67 19.91 18.63
#